data_AF-A0A2K3L0X1-F1
#
_entry.id   AF-A0A2K3L0X1-F1
#
_cell.length_a   1.000
_cell.length_b   1.000
_cell.length_c   1.000
_cell.angle_alpha   90.00
_cell.angle_beta   90.00
_cell.angle_gamma   90.00
#
_symmetry.space_group_name_H-M   'P 1'
#
loop_
_entity.id
_entity.type
_entity.pdbx_description
1 polymer ?
#
loop_
_entity_poly.entity_id
_entity_poly.type
_entity_poly.pdbx_seq_one_letter_code
_entity_poly.pdbx_strand_id
1 'polypeptide(L)'
;SLFSNLDKLLAPNRPCHSSLWFGILALHKALSDRPRDPLVVAAFSLAVYNGGNVLEAVKIARMINKPHDMKFPELLNLSGNVEPLEAGVRDLAESVRGALLQMTDEHFVSQAMADYPQAPHSDLVFIPLALYVKAFSIFECVKRSYDKKSLSKQDMKIDYESLANGNIQEIRHVFARIVFDTVFPLHQDQDQSLQSSRVSQGG
;
A
#
# COMPACT_ATOMS: atom_id res chain seq x y z
N SER A 1 -9.12 4.80 -3.76
CA SER A 1 -8.27 4.90 -2.56
C SER A 1 -7.94 3.49 -2.06
N LEU A 2 -6.86 3.35 -1.26
CA LEU A 2 -6.42 2.07 -0.70
C LEU A 2 -7.51 1.38 0.14
N PHE A 3 -8.18 2.12 1.02
CA PHE A 3 -9.23 1.59 1.89
C PHE A 3 -10.46 1.10 1.12
N SER A 4 -10.84 1.76 0.03
CA SER A 4 -11.93 1.27 -0.82
C SER A 4 -11.61 -0.09 -1.45
N ASN A 5 -10.36 -0.36 -1.81
CA ASN A 5 -9.95 -1.68 -2.31
C ASN A 5 -9.83 -2.72 -1.20
N LEU A 6 -9.44 -2.33 0.01
CA LEU A 6 -9.50 -3.18 1.21
C LEU A 6 -10.95 -3.62 1.50
N ASP A 7 -11.91 -2.70 1.47
CA ASP A 7 -13.34 -2.98 1.73
C ASP A 7 -13.98 -3.93 0.72
N LYS A 8 -13.45 -4.01 -0.52
CA LYS A 8 -13.90 -4.99 -1.53
C LYS A 8 -13.48 -6.42 -1.18
N LEU A 9 -12.38 -6.59 -0.43
CA LEU A 9 -11.81 -7.89 -0.12
C LEU A 9 -12.30 -8.45 1.22
N LEU A 10 -12.73 -7.59 2.14
CA LEU A 10 -13.14 -7.94 3.49
C LEU A 10 -14.65 -7.92 3.66
N ALA A 11 -15.15 -8.74 4.57
CA ALA A 11 -16.57 -8.78 4.95
C ALA A 11 -16.68 -9.43 6.34
N PRO A 12 -17.83 -9.36 7.03
CA PRO A 12 -18.01 -10.02 8.33
C PRO A 12 -17.66 -11.53 8.31
N ASN A 13 -17.94 -12.22 7.20
CA ASN A 13 -17.60 -13.63 7.00
C ASN A 13 -16.20 -13.87 6.40
N ARG A 14 -15.44 -12.79 6.16
CA ARG A 14 -14.09 -12.78 5.56
C ARG A 14 -13.22 -11.76 6.31
N PRO A 15 -12.98 -11.97 7.63
CA PRO A 15 -12.21 -11.04 8.43
C PRO A 15 -10.73 -11.05 8.07
N CYS A 16 -10.01 -10.00 8.49
CA CYS A 16 -8.55 -9.97 8.47
C CYS A 16 -7.99 -9.63 9.85
N HIS A 17 -6.75 -10.02 10.11
CA HIS A 17 -6.02 -9.50 11.26
C HIS A 17 -5.82 -7.98 11.14
N SER A 18 -5.96 -7.25 12.24
CA SER A 18 -5.95 -5.78 12.26
C SER A 18 -4.65 -5.17 11.74
N SER A 19 -3.53 -5.90 11.80
CA SER A 19 -2.24 -5.44 11.27
C SER A 19 -2.27 -5.11 9.77
N LEU A 20 -3.16 -5.73 8.99
CA LEU A 20 -3.33 -5.36 7.57
C LEU A 20 -3.83 -3.92 7.44
N TRP A 21 -4.84 -3.55 8.23
CA TRP A 21 -5.44 -2.22 8.23
C TRP A 21 -4.41 -1.15 8.62
N PHE A 22 -3.63 -1.42 9.67
CA PHE A 22 -2.55 -0.53 10.10
C PHE A 22 -1.39 -0.45 9.10
N GLY A 23 -1.05 -1.55 8.42
CA GLY A 23 -0.08 -1.53 7.34
C GLY A 23 -0.53 -0.67 6.15
N ILE A 24 -1.82 -0.75 5.78
CA ILE A 24 -2.41 0.10 4.74
C ILE A 24 -2.44 1.58 5.18
N LEU A 25 -2.81 1.86 6.42
CA LEU A 25 -2.81 3.23 6.97
C LEU A 25 -1.41 3.84 6.97
N ALA A 26 -0.39 3.08 7.37
CA ALA A 26 1.00 3.54 7.33
C ALA A 26 1.50 3.82 5.92
N LEU A 27 1.14 2.97 4.94
CA LEU A 27 1.43 3.25 3.54
C LEU A 27 0.73 4.54 3.08
N HIS A 28 -0.56 4.68 3.36
CA HIS A 28 -1.32 5.87 3.01
C HIS A 28 -0.66 7.13 3.58
N LYS A 29 -0.37 7.16 4.88
CA LYS A 29 0.32 8.29 5.54
C LYS A 29 1.66 8.61 4.87
N ALA A 30 2.49 7.60 4.61
CA ALA A 30 3.79 7.81 3.98
C ALA A 30 3.68 8.40 2.56
N LEU A 31 2.67 8.00 1.79
CA LEU A 31 2.41 8.53 0.45
C LEU A 31 1.77 9.93 0.49
N SER A 32 0.91 10.21 1.48
CA SER A 32 0.33 11.54 1.70
C SER A 32 1.40 12.56 2.09
N ASP A 33 2.37 12.18 2.93
CA ASP A 33 3.47 13.06 3.34
C ASP A 33 4.46 13.30 2.20
N ARG A 34 4.77 12.25 1.44
CA ARG A 34 5.71 12.30 0.33
C ARG A 34 5.20 11.44 -0.83
N PRO A 35 4.47 12.04 -1.78
CA PRO A 35 3.98 11.34 -2.97
C PRO A 35 5.12 10.65 -3.73
N ARG A 36 4.83 9.50 -4.34
CA ARG A 36 5.83 8.64 -4.99
C ARG A 36 5.50 8.35 -6.44
N ASP A 37 6.53 7.99 -7.20
CA ASP A 37 6.37 7.40 -8.52
C ASP A 37 5.51 6.11 -8.42
N PRO A 38 4.46 5.95 -9.22
CA PRO A 38 3.64 4.74 -9.28
C PRO A 38 4.44 3.44 -9.40
N LEU A 39 5.55 3.45 -10.15
CA LEU A 39 6.44 2.30 -10.30
C LEU A 39 7.19 1.98 -9.01
N VAL A 40 7.57 2.99 -8.22
CA VAL A 40 8.16 2.77 -6.87
C VAL A 40 7.13 2.08 -5.98
N VAL A 41 5.87 2.52 -6.02
CA VAL A 41 4.80 1.93 -5.20
C VAL A 41 4.49 0.49 -5.63
N ALA A 42 4.45 0.21 -6.93
CA ALA A 42 4.27 -1.16 -7.43
C ALA A 42 5.48 -2.08 -7.14
N ALA A 43 6.71 -1.60 -7.35
CA ALA A 43 7.90 -2.38 -7.01
C ALA A 43 7.96 -2.65 -5.49
N PHE A 44 7.54 -1.69 -4.67
CA PHE A 44 7.45 -1.88 -3.22
C PHE A 44 6.40 -2.95 -2.85
N SER A 45 5.20 -2.90 -3.43
CA SER A 45 4.16 -3.90 -3.13
C SER A 45 4.57 -5.30 -3.58
N LEU A 46 5.23 -5.42 -4.74
CA LEU A 46 5.80 -6.68 -5.24
C LEU A 46 6.94 -7.19 -4.35
N ALA A 47 7.79 -6.30 -3.84
CA ALA A 47 8.86 -6.67 -2.91
C ALA A 47 8.30 -7.16 -1.57
N VAL A 48 7.23 -6.54 -1.08
CA VAL A 48 6.51 -7.01 0.12
C VAL A 48 5.90 -8.39 -0.14
N TYR A 49 5.26 -8.59 -1.30
CA TYR A 49 4.67 -9.87 -1.70
C TYR A 49 5.69 -11.01 -1.80
N ASN A 50 6.82 -10.77 -2.47
CA ASN A 50 7.81 -11.80 -2.76
C ASN A 50 8.80 -12.07 -1.61
N GLY A 51 8.60 -11.44 -0.45
CA GLY A 51 9.42 -11.66 0.73
C GLY A 51 10.74 -10.88 0.74
N GLY A 52 10.82 -9.78 -0.01
CA GLY A 52 11.91 -8.80 0.05
C GLY A 52 12.90 -8.85 -1.10
N ASN A 53 12.59 -9.57 -2.19
CA ASN A 53 13.42 -9.59 -3.39
C ASN A 53 13.17 -8.32 -4.21
N VAL A 54 13.86 -7.24 -3.85
CA VAL A 54 13.70 -5.92 -4.47
C VAL A 54 14.10 -5.95 -5.95
N LEU A 55 15.18 -6.64 -6.30
CA LEU A 55 15.65 -6.74 -7.68
C LEU A 55 14.60 -7.38 -8.60
N GLU A 56 14.00 -8.49 -8.17
CA GLU A 56 12.91 -9.14 -8.91
C GLU A 56 11.67 -8.25 -8.99
N ALA A 57 11.28 -7.63 -7.88
CA ALA A 57 10.13 -6.74 -7.84
C ALA A 57 10.28 -5.54 -8.79
N VAL A 58 11.48 -4.95 -8.85
CA VAL A 58 11.83 -3.86 -9.77
C VAL A 58 11.80 -4.31 -11.23
N LYS A 59 12.31 -5.51 -11.54
CA LYS A 59 12.23 -6.08 -12.90
C LYS A 59 10.78 -6.24 -13.35
N ILE A 60 9.92 -6.80 -12.48
CA ILE A 60 8.49 -6.99 -12.77
C ILE A 60 7.79 -5.64 -12.91
N ALA A 61 8.03 -4.69 -12.01
CA ALA A 61 7.41 -3.37 -12.05
C ALA A 61 7.73 -2.61 -13.35
N ARG A 62 8.96 -2.72 -13.87
CA ARG A 62 9.35 -2.13 -15.15
C ARG A 62 8.63 -2.72 -16.36
N MET A 63 8.06 -3.92 -16.24
CA MET A 63 7.26 -4.54 -17.30
C MET A 63 5.80 -4.07 -17.29
N ILE A 64 5.38 -3.28 -16.31
CA ILE A 64 4.03 -2.71 -16.26
C ILE A 64 3.90 -1.67 -17.37
N ASN A 65 3.07 -1.97 -18.35
CA ASN A 65 2.75 -1.10 -19.48
C ASN A 65 1.37 -0.42 -19.35
N LYS A 66 0.66 -0.68 -18.23
CA LYS A 66 -0.64 -0.09 -17.96
C LYS A 66 -0.51 1.32 -17.40
N PRO A 67 -1.43 2.25 -17.74
CA PRO A 67 -1.51 3.53 -17.08
C PRO A 67 -1.83 3.33 -15.59
N HIS A 68 -1.25 4.17 -14.73
CA HIS A 68 -1.60 4.24 -13.32
C HIS A 68 -2.86 5.09 -13.15
N ASP A 69 -3.52 5.00 -11.98
CA ASP A 69 -4.65 5.85 -11.67
C ASP A 69 -4.23 7.31 -11.41
N MET A 70 -4.46 8.18 -12.40
CA MET A 70 -4.18 9.62 -12.29
C MET A 70 -5.08 10.34 -11.27
N LYS A 71 -6.12 9.67 -10.74
CA LYS A 71 -7.00 10.23 -9.71
C LYS A 71 -6.43 10.08 -8.29
N PHE A 72 -5.27 9.43 -8.13
CA PHE A 72 -4.65 9.21 -6.83
C PHE A 72 -3.61 10.31 -6.53
N PRO A 73 -3.96 11.37 -5.77
CA PRO A 73 -3.07 12.53 -5.55
C PRO A 73 -1.78 12.18 -4.81
N GLU A 74 -1.74 11.03 -4.15
CA GLU A 74 -0.56 10.51 -3.46
C GLU A 74 0.49 9.89 -4.43
N LEU A 75 0.23 9.92 -5.75
CA LEU A 75 1.19 9.54 -6.78
C LEU A 75 1.74 10.77 -7.50
N LEU A 76 3.03 10.73 -7.81
CA LEU A 76 3.66 11.74 -8.65
C LEU A 76 3.24 11.53 -10.11
N ASN A 77 2.80 12.62 -10.75
CA ASN A 77 2.76 12.68 -12.21
C ASN A 77 4.22 12.59 -12.71
N LEU A 78 4.52 11.56 -13.51
CA LEU A 78 5.85 11.20 -14.02
C LEU A 78 6.70 12.43 -14.38
N SER A 79 7.48 12.95 -13.42
CA SER A 79 8.28 14.16 -13.61
C SER A 79 9.76 13.82 -13.46
N GLY A 80 10.35 13.33 -14.55
CA GLY A 80 11.74 13.52 -14.99
C GLY A 80 12.93 13.14 -14.08
N ASN A 81 12.75 12.96 -12.76
CA ASN A 81 13.84 12.75 -11.81
C ASN A 81 13.69 11.34 -11.22
N VAL A 82 14.17 10.36 -11.98
CA VAL A 82 14.10 8.95 -11.61
C VAL A 82 15.26 8.68 -10.65
N GLU A 83 15.03 8.84 -9.34
CA GLU A 83 15.88 8.13 -8.38
C GLU A 83 15.92 6.64 -8.78
N PRO A 84 17.06 5.95 -8.60
CA PRO A 84 17.13 4.53 -8.89
C PRO A 84 15.95 3.81 -8.25
N LEU A 85 15.13 3.11 -9.06
CA LEU A 85 13.87 2.52 -8.61
C LEU A 85 14.03 1.66 -7.34
N GLU A 86 15.16 0.96 -7.19
CA GLU A 86 15.52 0.21 -5.99
C GLU A 86 15.73 1.09 -4.74
N ALA A 87 16.39 2.24 -4.90
CA ALA A 87 16.57 3.22 -3.83
C ALA A 87 15.21 3.78 -3.40
N GLY A 88 14.36 4.13 -4.37
CA GLY A 88 12.99 4.58 -4.12
C GLY A 88 12.16 3.54 -3.35
N VAL A 89 12.27 2.24 -3.69
CA VAL A 89 11.58 1.16 -2.96
C VAL A 89 12.06 1.07 -1.51
N ARG A 90 13.37 1.16 -1.26
CA ARG A 90 13.96 1.11 0.09
C ARG A 90 13.58 2.33 0.91
N ASP A 91 13.61 3.52 0.31
CA ASP A 91 13.22 4.78 0.93
C ASP A 91 11.71 4.83 1.23
N LEU A 92 10.87 4.27 0.36
CA LEU A 92 9.45 4.08 0.65
C LEU A 92 9.24 3.13 1.84
N ALA A 93 9.94 1.99 1.87
CA ALA A 93 9.88 1.05 3.00
C ALA A 93 10.32 1.70 4.34
N GLU A 94 11.27 2.64 4.32
CA GLU A 94 11.66 3.42 5.50
C GLU A 94 10.59 4.42 5.91
N SER A 95 9.98 5.08 4.95
CA SER A 95 8.89 6.04 5.20
C SER A 95 7.67 5.35 5.82
N VAL A 96 7.29 4.17 5.31
CA VAL A 96 6.18 3.37 5.88
C VAL A 96 6.48 2.91 7.31
N ARG A 97 7.70 2.44 7.57
CA ARG A 97 8.12 2.05 8.92
C ARG A 97 8.19 3.24 9.89
N GLY A 98 8.65 4.40 9.41
CA GLY A 98 8.63 5.65 10.17
C GLY A 98 7.20 6.09 10.51
N ALA A 99 6.27 6.00 9.56
CA ALA A 99 4.86 6.29 9.80
C ALA A 99 4.27 5.35 10.86
N LEU A 100 4.56 4.04 10.81
CA LEU A 100 4.13 3.10 11.86
C LEU A 100 4.65 3.49 13.25
N LEU A 101 5.92 3.91 13.34
CA LEU A 101 6.52 4.33 14.61
C LEU A 101 5.85 5.61 15.14
N GLN A 102 5.61 6.60 14.29
CA GLN A 102 4.92 7.83 14.66
C GLN A 102 3.50 7.57 15.17
N MET A 103 2.80 6.58 14.61
CA MET A 103 1.45 6.19 15.08
C MET A 103 1.45 5.51 16.47
N THR A 104 2.62 5.20 17.04
CA THR A 104 2.74 4.71 18.43
C THR A 104 3.10 5.81 19.42
N ASP A 105 3.34 7.04 18.95
CA ASP A 105 3.85 8.15 19.74
C ASP A 105 2.76 9.24 19.90
N GLU A 106 2.44 9.55 21.15
CA GLU A 106 1.39 10.50 21.54
C GLU A 106 1.62 11.88 20.93
N HIS A 107 2.87 12.34 20.88
CA HIS A 107 3.20 13.67 20.41
C HIS A 107 2.88 13.82 18.93
N PHE A 108 3.29 12.84 18.11
CA PHE A 108 3.01 12.85 16.67
C PHE A 108 1.51 12.69 16.38
N VAL A 109 0.80 11.84 17.12
CA VAL A 109 -0.65 11.68 16.97
C VAL A 109 -1.38 12.96 17.36
N SER A 110 -1.05 13.55 18.49
CA SER A 110 -1.65 14.81 18.96
C SER A 110 -1.43 15.95 17.97
N GLN A 111 -0.22 16.06 17.41
CA GLN A 111 0.08 17.05 16.39
C GLN A 111 -0.75 16.85 15.12
N ALA A 112 -0.90 15.60 14.64
CA ALA A 112 -1.71 15.31 13.47
C ALA A 112 -3.21 15.58 13.72
N MET A 113 -3.69 15.36 14.95
CA MET A 113 -5.09 15.60 15.32
C MET A 113 -5.43 17.08 15.54
N ALA A 114 -4.42 17.94 15.78
CA ALA A 114 -4.63 19.38 15.96
C ALA A 114 -5.28 20.05 14.72
N ASP A 115 -5.04 19.50 13.53
CA ASP A 115 -5.64 19.97 12.27
C ASP A 115 -7.13 19.60 12.14
N TYR A 116 -7.66 18.78 13.06
CA TYR A 116 -9.04 18.27 13.03
C TYR A 116 -9.79 18.61 14.33
N PRO A 117 -10.07 19.90 14.60
CA PRO A 117 -10.69 20.35 15.85
C PRO A 117 -12.12 19.84 16.07
N GLN A 118 -12.75 19.28 15.03
CA GLN A 118 -14.08 18.67 15.11
C GLN A 118 -14.05 17.20 15.52
N ALA A 119 -12.86 16.57 15.57
CA ALA A 119 -12.73 15.21 16.04
C ALA A 119 -12.99 15.16 17.56
N PRO A 120 -13.67 14.12 18.08
CA PRO A 120 -13.83 13.95 19.52
C PRO A 120 -12.45 13.96 20.17
N HIS A 121 -12.25 14.79 21.20
CA HIS A 121 -11.03 14.80 21.99
C HIS A 121 -10.84 13.40 22.60
N SER A 122 -9.96 12.61 22.00
CA SER A 122 -9.52 11.34 22.51
C SER A 122 -8.01 11.34 22.35
N ASP A 123 -7.31 11.63 23.44
CA ASP A 123 -5.84 11.63 23.51
C ASP A 123 -5.26 10.20 23.45
N LEU A 124 -6.05 9.22 23.00
CA LEU A 124 -5.78 7.79 23.14
C LEU A 124 -6.05 7.05 21.83
N VAL A 125 -5.17 7.21 20.85
CA VAL A 125 -4.99 6.17 19.82
C VAL A 125 -3.55 5.70 19.87
N PHE A 126 -3.18 5.07 20.99
CA PHE A 126 -1.98 4.26 21.02
C PHE A 126 -2.25 2.96 20.27
N ILE A 127 -1.58 2.77 19.13
CA ILE A 127 -1.46 1.43 18.56
C ILE A 127 -0.78 0.56 19.62
N PRO A 128 -1.42 -0.51 20.12
CA PRO A 128 -0.78 -1.39 21.09
C PRO A 128 0.55 -1.90 20.52
N LEU A 129 1.60 -1.95 21.33
CA LEU A 129 2.94 -2.34 20.87
C LEU A 129 2.92 -3.69 20.10
N ALA A 130 2.10 -4.65 20.54
CA ALA A 130 1.92 -5.92 19.87
C ALA A 130 1.40 -5.76 18.42
N LEU A 131 0.48 -4.82 18.21
CA LEU A 131 -0.07 -4.52 16.89
C LEU A 131 0.95 -3.78 16.01
N TYR A 132 1.71 -2.85 16.59
CA TYR A 132 2.85 -2.22 15.91
C TYR A 132 3.84 -3.27 15.42
N VAL A 133 4.29 -4.19 16.29
CA VAL A 133 5.24 -5.24 15.92
C VAL A 133 4.70 -6.10 14.78
N LYS A 134 3.41 -6.46 14.83
CA LYS A 134 2.76 -7.23 13.76
C LYS A 134 2.70 -6.46 12.44
N ALA A 135 2.28 -5.19 12.45
CA ALA A 135 2.23 -4.35 11.26
C ALA A 135 3.63 -4.08 10.68
N PHE A 136 4.62 -3.81 11.54
CA PHE A 136 6.01 -3.59 11.15
C PHE A 136 6.60 -4.80 10.42
N SER A 137 6.30 -6.01 10.92
CA SER A 137 6.78 -7.26 10.32
C SER A 137 6.35 -7.48 8.86
N ILE A 138 5.29 -6.81 8.40
CA ILE A 138 4.86 -6.82 6.99
C ILE A 138 6.01 -6.32 6.11
N PHE A 139 6.67 -5.24 6.53
CA PHE A 139 7.64 -4.48 5.75
C PHE A 139 9.09 -4.84 6.05
N GLU A 140 9.38 -5.56 7.13
CA GLU A 140 10.74 -5.99 7.51
C GLU A 140 11.46 -6.82 6.44
N CYS A 141 10.72 -7.41 5.51
CA CYS A 141 11.31 -8.15 4.41
C CYS A 141 12.08 -7.25 3.43
N VAL A 142 11.68 -5.98 3.28
CA VAL A 142 12.34 -4.99 2.43
C VAL A 142 13.51 -4.35 3.20
N LYS A 143 14.55 -5.14 3.47
CA LYS A 143 15.75 -4.71 4.21
C LYS A 143 16.69 -3.90 3.34
N ARG A 144 17.49 -3.00 3.94
CA ARG A 144 18.50 -2.15 3.27
C ARG A 144 19.66 -2.93 2.63
N SER A 145 19.91 -4.18 3.04
CA SER A 145 21.02 -4.99 2.53
C SER A 145 20.62 -6.46 2.37
N TYR A 146 20.98 -7.00 1.20
CA TYR A 146 20.83 -8.37 0.71
C TYR A 146 19.43 -8.77 0.20
N ASP A 147 19.41 -9.18 -1.08
CA ASP A 147 18.25 -9.80 -1.72
C ASP A 147 18.08 -11.23 -1.20
N LYS A 148 16.87 -11.56 -0.74
CA LYS A 148 16.51 -12.91 -0.33
C LYS A 148 15.95 -13.69 -1.52
N LYS A 149 16.03 -15.02 -1.45
CA LYS A 149 15.25 -15.89 -2.34
C LYS A 149 13.77 -15.55 -2.18
N SER A 150 13.07 -15.46 -3.32
CA SER A 150 11.63 -15.21 -3.39
C SER A 150 10.85 -16.25 -2.58
N LEU A 151 9.95 -15.81 -1.71
CA LEU A 151 9.09 -16.66 -0.87
C LEU A 151 7.60 -16.48 -1.20
N SER A 152 7.29 -16.12 -2.45
CA SER A 152 5.92 -15.80 -2.86
C SER A 152 4.97 -17.00 -2.77
N LYS A 153 3.70 -16.72 -2.47
CA LYS A 153 2.62 -17.69 -2.49
C LYS A 153 2.40 -18.18 -3.93
N GLN A 154 2.27 -19.50 -4.13
CA GLN A 154 2.00 -20.07 -5.45
C GLN A 154 0.52 -19.99 -5.85
N ASP A 155 -0.39 -20.04 -4.86
CA ASP A 155 -1.83 -19.87 -5.07
C ASP A 155 -2.25 -18.42 -4.87
N MET A 156 -2.89 -17.82 -5.88
CA MET A 156 -3.35 -16.43 -5.85
C MET A 156 -4.65 -16.24 -5.04
N LYS A 157 -5.33 -17.32 -4.67
CA LYS A 157 -6.55 -17.26 -3.86
C LYS A 157 -6.23 -16.78 -2.44
N ILE A 158 -7.09 -15.91 -1.89
CA ILE A 158 -6.96 -15.45 -0.51
C ILE A 158 -7.41 -16.58 0.43
N ASP A 159 -6.54 -16.95 1.36
CA ASP A 159 -6.86 -17.80 2.50
C ASP A 159 -7.32 -16.92 3.66
N TYR A 160 -8.64 -16.76 3.79
CA TYR A 160 -9.22 -15.90 4.81
C TYR A 160 -9.02 -16.41 6.24
N GLU A 161 -8.82 -17.72 6.44
CA GLU A 161 -8.53 -18.27 7.77
C GLU A 161 -7.12 -17.86 8.20
N SER A 162 -6.13 -18.07 7.32
CA SER A 162 -4.77 -17.60 7.56
C SER A 162 -4.69 -16.08 7.71
N LEU A 163 -5.46 -15.33 6.91
CA LEU A 163 -5.50 -13.87 6.98
C LEU A 163 -6.07 -13.37 8.32
N ALA A 164 -7.15 -13.99 8.80
CA ALA A 164 -7.77 -13.66 10.08
C ALA A 164 -6.83 -13.96 11.25
N ASN A 165 -6.10 -15.07 11.19
CA ASN A 165 -5.12 -15.49 12.19
C ASN A 165 -3.80 -14.69 12.15
N GLY A 166 -3.65 -13.77 11.21
CA GLY A 166 -2.47 -12.90 11.09
C GLY A 166 -1.24 -13.60 10.54
N ASN A 167 -1.43 -14.59 9.66
CA ASN A 167 -0.34 -15.19 8.90
C ASN A 167 0.36 -14.12 8.05
N ILE A 168 1.67 -13.98 8.23
CA ILE A 168 2.43 -12.90 7.61
C ILE A 168 2.48 -12.97 6.08
N GLN A 169 2.53 -14.18 5.50
CA GLN A 169 2.56 -14.34 4.05
C GLN A 169 1.21 -13.98 3.44
N GLU A 170 0.12 -14.38 4.11
CA GLU A 170 -1.22 -14.03 3.66
C GLU A 170 -1.51 -12.53 3.79
N ILE A 171 -1.06 -11.90 4.88
CA ILE A 171 -1.14 -10.44 5.03
C ILE A 171 -0.38 -9.74 3.90
N ARG A 172 0.85 -10.16 3.59
CA ARG A 172 1.66 -9.57 2.52
C ARG A 172 1.02 -9.75 1.14
N HIS A 173 0.43 -10.91 0.89
CA HIS A 173 -0.35 -11.20 -0.32
C HIS A 173 -1.51 -10.22 -0.49
N VAL A 174 -2.37 -10.12 0.52
CA VAL A 174 -3.56 -9.25 0.48
C VAL A 174 -3.15 -7.78 0.43
N PHE A 175 -2.14 -7.38 1.20
CA PHE A 175 -1.57 -6.02 1.15
C PHE A 175 -1.12 -5.66 -0.26
N ALA A 176 -0.30 -6.51 -0.89
CA ALA A 176 0.23 -6.23 -2.22
C ALA A 176 -0.89 -6.12 -3.26
N ARG A 177 -1.90 -6.99 -3.17
CA ARG A 177 -3.09 -6.94 -4.03
C ARG A 177 -3.85 -5.62 -3.89
N ILE A 178 -4.13 -5.18 -2.67
CA ILE A 178 -4.82 -3.91 -2.41
C ILE A 178 -4.05 -2.74 -3.01
N VAL A 179 -2.73 -2.69 -2.78
CA VAL A 179 -1.89 -1.61 -3.29
C VAL A 179 -1.87 -1.63 -4.81
N PHE A 180 -1.66 -2.79 -5.42
CA PHE A 180 -1.60 -2.92 -6.88
C PHE A 180 -2.93 -2.56 -7.54
N ASP A 181 -4.06 -3.07 -7.03
CA ASP A 181 -5.41 -2.75 -7.53
C ASP A 181 -5.79 -1.28 -7.32
N THR A 182 -5.08 -0.58 -6.43
CA THR A 182 -5.24 0.87 -6.22
C THR A 182 -4.42 1.69 -7.21
N VAL A 183 -3.17 1.31 -7.45
CA VAL A 183 -2.27 2.07 -8.34
C VAL A 183 -2.56 1.76 -9.82
N PHE A 184 -2.91 0.52 -10.14
CA PHE A 184 -3.15 0.01 -11.49
C PHE A 184 -4.51 -0.72 -11.57
N PRO A 185 -5.64 0.01 -11.48
CA PRO A 185 -6.96 -0.59 -11.45
C PRO A 185 -7.28 -1.36 -12.76
N LEU A 186 -7.94 -2.51 -12.63
CA LEU A 186 -8.28 -3.38 -13.77
C LEU A 186 -9.36 -2.81 -14.71
N HIS A 187 -10.12 -1.80 -14.26
CA HIS A 187 -11.25 -1.22 -14.98
C HIS A 187 -11.05 0.28 -15.22
N GLN A 188 -10.17 0.65 -16.16
CA GLN A 188 -10.11 2.01 -16.70
C GLN A 188 -10.71 2.14 -18.11
N ASP A 189 -10.92 1.03 -18.83
CA ASP A 189 -11.35 1.06 -20.23
C ASP A 189 -12.86 1.29 -20.45
N GLN A 190 -13.71 1.11 -19.44
CA GLN A 190 -15.18 1.27 -19.62
C GLN A 190 -15.65 2.73 -19.51
N ASP A 191 -15.04 3.55 -18.66
CA ASP A 191 -15.49 4.94 -18.45
C ASP A 191 -15.09 5.86 -19.62
N GLN A 192 -13.97 5.60 -20.31
CA GLN A 192 -13.59 6.36 -21.50
C GLN A 192 -14.49 6.05 -22.71
N SER A 193 -14.95 4.79 -22.84
CA SER A 193 -15.90 4.39 -23.89
C SER A 193 -17.29 5.03 -23.71
N LEU A 194 -17.74 5.20 -22.47
CA LEU A 194 -19.03 5.81 -22.15
C LEU A 194 -19.03 7.34 -22.31
N GLN A 195 -17.89 8.00 -22.09
CA GLN A 195 -17.74 9.43 -22.37
C GLN A 195 -17.61 9.72 -23.88
N SER A 196 -16.86 8.91 -24.63
CA SER A 196 -16.74 9.06 -26.10
C SER A 196 -18.09 8.82 -26.83
N SER A 197 -18.89 7.88 -26.34
CA SER A 197 -20.23 7.58 -26.90
C SER A 197 -21.25 8.70 -26.67
N ARG A 198 -21.12 9.49 -25.60
CA ARG A 198 -22.01 10.62 -25.32
C ARG A 198 -21.69 11.88 -26.11
N VAL A 199 -20.44 12.05 -26.53
CA VAL A 199 -20.02 13.20 -27.35
C VAL A 199 -20.36 13.00 -28.84
N SER A 200 -20.45 11.75 -29.31
CA SER A 200 -20.76 11.46 -30.72
C SER A 200 -22.25 11.41 -31.08
N GLN A 201 -23.17 11.57 -30.12
CA GLN A 201 -24.62 11.60 -30.37
C GLN A 201 -25.27 12.99 -30.24
N GLY A 202 -24.46 14.04 -30.13
CA GLY A 202 -24.93 15.43 -29.96
C GLY A 202 -24.47 16.38 -31.06
N GLY A 203 -24.41 15.92 -32.32
CA GLY A 203 -24.09 16.74 -33.50
C GLY A 203 -25.22 16.74 -34.51
#